data_AF-A0A966W4P9-F1
#
_entry.id   AF-A0A966W4P9-F1
#
_cell.length_a   1.000
_cell.length_b   1.000
_cell.length_c   1.000
_cell.angle_alpha   90.00
_cell.angle_beta   90.00
_cell.angle_gamma   90.00
#
_symmetry.space_group_name_H-M   'P 1'
#
loop_
_entity.id
_entity.type
_entity.pdbx_description
1 polymer ?
#
loop_
_entity_poly.entity_id
_entity_poly.type
_entity_poly.pdbx_seq_one_letter_code
_entity_poly.pdbx_strand_id
1 'polypeptide(L)'
;MAYHLVTRWRDRVEDLAQADAVGCFPIGPPLPHYSGNFWWARGSHLTKLPQPAPMAYGRPGGDHPRLWAELWLQSVSGRFECCYENQPDLDTAFLTGQYRQPALKSS
;
A
#
# COMPACT_ATOMS: atom_id res chain seq x y z
N MET A 1 -4.02 -4.09 8.22
CA MET A 1 -2.81 -4.01 7.38
C MET A 1 -1.79 -5.10 7.68
N ALA A 2 -1.17 -5.14 8.88
CA ALA A 2 -0.18 -6.19 9.22
C ALA A 2 -0.76 -7.61 9.09
N TYR A 3 -2.02 -7.83 9.46
CA TYR A 3 -2.71 -9.10 9.20
C TYR A 3 -2.72 -9.47 7.70
N HIS A 4 -3.11 -8.54 6.82
CA HIS A 4 -3.22 -8.80 5.38
C HIS A 4 -1.86 -8.94 4.69
N LEU A 5 -0.84 -8.20 5.12
CA LEU A 5 0.46 -8.16 4.45
C LEU A 5 1.52 -9.05 5.07
N VAL A 6 1.47 -9.28 6.39
CA VAL A 6 2.48 -10.06 7.12
C VAL A 6 1.92 -11.41 7.55
N THR A 7 0.76 -11.46 8.21
CA THR A 7 0.17 -12.74 8.65
C THR A 7 -0.25 -13.59 7.45
N ARG A 8 -0.86 -12.96 6.43
CA ARG A 8 -1.31 -13.60 5.19
C ARG A 8 -0.31 -13.45 4.04
N TRP A 9 1.00 -13.42 4.34
CA TRP A 9 2.03 -13.15 3.33
C TRP A 9 2.04 -14.15 2.17
N ARG A 10 1.67 -15.41 2.39
CA ARG A 10 1.62 -16.44 1.33
C ARG A 10 0.58 -16.08 0.27
N ASP A 11 -0.61 -15.67 0.70
CA ASP A 11 -1.65 -15.17 -0.18
C ASP A 11 -1.16 -13.95 -0.98
N ARG A 12 -0.38 -13.04 -0.36
CA ARG A 12 0.20 -11.89 -1.07
C ARG A 12 1.21 -12.33 -2.13
N VAL A 13 1.96 -13.39 -1.89
CA VAL A 13 2.86 -13.98 -2.89
C VAL A 13 2.07 -14.61 -4.04
N GLU A 14 0.93 -15.25 -3.77
CA GLU A 14 0.02 -15.78 -4.79
C GLU A 14 -0.62 -14.65 -5.63
N ASP A 15 -1.03 -13.55 -4.99
CA ASP A 15 -1.58 -12.37 -5.66
C ASP A 15 -0.59 -11.77 -6.70
N LEU A 16 0.73 -11.88 -6.45
CA LEU A 16 1.78 -11.46 -7.40
C LEU A 16 1.84 -12.31 -8.68
N ALA A 17 1.07 -13.40 -8.79
CA ALA A 17 0.87 -14.10 -10.05
C ALA A 17 0.20 -13.19 -11.10
N GLN A 18 -0.69 -12.28 -10.66
CA GLN A 18 -1.45 -11.37 -11.52
C GLN A 18 -1.06 -9.90 -11.34
N ALA A 19 -0.46 -9.54 -10.20
CA ALA A 19 -0.05 -8.17 -9.88
C ALA A 19 1.46 -7.94 -9.96
N ASP A 20 1.87 -6.69 -10.19
CA ASP A 20 3.27 -6.26 -10.05
C ASP A 20 3.61 -5.92 -8.60
N ALA A 21 2.65 -5.34 -7.86
CA ALA A 21 2.72 -5.17 -6.42
C ALA A 21 1.35 -5.25 -5.75
N VAL A 22 1.36 -5.56 -4.45
CA VAL A 22 0.19 -5.74 -3.60
C VAL A 22 0.40 -4.98 -2.30
N GLY A 23 -0.58 -4.15 -1.93
CA GLY A 23 -0.53 -3.30 -0.75
C GLY A 23 -1.88 -3.14 -0.07
N CYS A 24 -1.97 -2.21 0.87
CA CYS A 24 -3.23 -1.79 1.49
C CYS A 24 -3.44 -0.28 1.27
N PHE A 25 -4.70 0.16 1.30
CA PHE A 25 -5.08 1.57 1.27
C PHE A 25 -4.54 2.32 0.03
N PRO A 26 -4.91 1.91 -1.20
CA PRO A 26 -4.47 2.60 -2.40
C PRO A 26 -5.03 4.03 -2.39
N ILE A 27 -4.14 4.99 -2.62
CA ILE A 27 -4.49 6.39 -2.87
C ILE A 27 -4.39 6.62 -4.37
N GLY A 28 -5.42 7.26 -4.94
CA GLY A 28 -5.50 7.58 -6.36
C GLY A 28 -4.68 8.81 -6.77
N PRO A 29 -4.90 9.33 -7.99
CA PRO A 29 -4.24 10.54 -8.49
C PRO A 29 -4.42 11.74 -7.54
N PRO A 30 -3.46 12.70 -7.50
CA PRO A 30 -2.36 12.90 -8.45
C PRO A 30 -1.06 12.13 -8.14
N LEU A 31 -0.95 11.55 -6.94
CA LEU A 31 0.25 10.83 -6.48
C LEU A 31 -0.17 9.43 -6.04
N PRO A 32 -0.28 8.46 -6.97
CA PRO A 32 -0.76 7.13 -6.63
C PRO A 32 0.25 6.39 -5.76
N HIS A 33 -0.21 5.83 -4.63
CA HIS A 33 0.62 5.08 -3.69
C HIS A 33 -0.22 4.21 -2.74
N TYR A 34 0.42 3.32 -1.98
CA TYR A 34 -0.25 2.58 -0.89
C TYR A 34 -0.04 3.31 0.43
N SER A 35 -1.08 3.68 1.17
CA SER A 35 -0.97 4.33 2.47
C SER A 35 -0.75 3.32 3.61
N GLY A 36 0.28 2.47 3.51
CA GLY A 36 0.38 1.30 4.39
C GLY A 36 1.75 0.79 4.83
N ASN A 37 2.87 1.51 4.67
CA ASN A 37 4.21 1.11 5.13
C ASN A 37 4.80 -0.20 4.55
N PHE A 38 3.98 -1.15 4.11
CA PHE A 38 4.36 -2.49 3.70
C PHE A 38 3.64 -2.84 2.40
N TRP A 39 4.33 -3.57 1.55
CA TRP A 39 3.84 -4.04 0.27
C TRP A 39 4.68 -5.23 -0.17
N TRP A 40 4.11 -6.06 -1.02
CA TRP A 40 4.82 -7.12 -1.74
C TRP A 40 4.96 -6.70 -3.19
N ALA A 41 6.10 -6.98 -3.83
CA ALA A 41 6.33 -6.64 -5.22
C ALA A 41 7.14 -7.72 -5.93
N ARG A 42 6.89 -7.90 -7.23
CA ARG A 42 7.70 -8.79 -8.07
C ARG A 42 9.10 -8.21 -8.25
N GLY A 43 10.13 -9.05 -8.17
CA GLY A 43 11.50 -8.62 -8.49
C GLY A 43 11.62 -7.99 -9.88
N SER A 44 10.89 -8.52 -10.87
CA SER A 44 10.81 -7.97 -12.23
C SER A 44 10.20 -6.56 -12.32
N HIS A 45 9.36 -6.19 -11.37
CA HIS A 45 8.85 -4.81 -11.26
C HIS A 45 9.90 -3.91 -10.63
N LEU A 46 10.51 -4.37 -9.52
CA LEU A 46 11.56 -3.63 -8.81
C LEU A 46 12.76 -3.27 -9.71
N THR A 47 13.13 -4.12 -10.67
CA THR A 47 14.22 -3.84 -11.63
C THR A 47 13.93 -2.69 -12.60
N LYS A 48 12.66 -2.30 -12.75
CA LYS A 48 12.24 -1.18 -13.61
C LYS A 48 12.22 0.14 -12.84
N LEU A 49 12.20 0.07 -11.52
CA LEU A 49 12.16 1.26 -10.69
C LEU A 49 13.46 2.05 -10.86
N PRO A 50 13.41 3.39 -10.85
CA PRO A 50 14.63 4.18 -10.78
C PRO A 50 15.40 3.77 -9.53
N GLN A 51 16.73 3.91 -9.56
CA GLN A 51 17.51 3.78 -8.34
C GLN A 51 16.83 4.60 -7.25
N PRO A 52 16.64 4.06 -6.04
CA PRO A 52 16.13 4.83 -4.92
C PRO A 52 17.07 6.01 -4.76
N ALA A 53 16.67 7.15 -5.31
CA ALA A 53 17.51 8.31 -5.25
C ALA A 53 17.63 8.68 -3.77
N PRO A 54 18.75 9.24 -3.30
CA PRO A 54 18.87 9.80 -1.95
C PRO A 54 17.90 10.99 -1.71
N MET A 55 16.92 11.20 -2.59
CA MET A 55 15.94 12.27 -2.54
C MET A 55 15.25 12.24 -1.18
N ALA A 56 15.66 13.22 -0.37
CA ALA A 56 15.04 13.64 0.88
C ALA A 56 15.23 12.77 2.14
N TYR A 57 16.25 11.92 2.24
CA TYR A 57 16.72 11.46 3.57
C TYR A 57 17.49 12.55 4.34
N GLY A 58 17.75 13.72 3.72
CA GLY A 58 18.65 14.75 4.25
C GLY A 58 18.15 16.20 4.20
N ARG A 59 16.85 16.47 3.96
CA ARG A 59 16.33 17.83 4.23
C ARG A 59 15.94 17.91 5.71
N PRO A 60 16.45 18.86 6.49
CA PRO A 60 15.84 19.21 7.77
C PRO A 60 14.37 19.60 7.50
N GLY A 61 13.42 18.79 7.97
CA GLY A 61 11.97 18.98 7.75
C GLY A 61 11.35 18.24 6.54
N GLY A 62 12.02 17.24 5.95
CA GLY A 62 11.50 16.39 4.88
C GLY A 62 10.85 15.10 5.38
N ASP A 63 9.85 15.20 6.26
CA ASP A 63 9.59 14.20 7.31
C ASP A 63 8.66 13.02 6.93
N HIS A 64 8.85 12.31 5.81
CA HIS A 64 8.14 11.03 5.61
C HIS A 64 8.88 10.03 4.71
N PRO A 65 9.97 9.38 5.20
CA PRO A 65 10.66 8.31 4.45
C PRO A 65 9.73 7.17 4.03
N ARG A 66 8.66 6.95 4.80
CA ARG A 66 7.54 6.09 4.46
C ARG A 66 6.90 6.46 3.11
N LEU A 67 6.41 7.70 2.99
CA LEU A 67 5.65 8.15 1.82
C LEU A 67 6.51 8.04 0.57
N TRP A 68 7.81 8.32 0.68
CA TRP A 68 8.74 8.15 -0.42
C TRP A 68 8.88 6.71 -0.89
N ALA A 69 8.92 5.73 0.02
CA ALA A 69 8.93 4.33 -0.37
C ALA A 69 7.63 3.91 -1.06
N GLU A 70 6.49 4.42 -0.59
CA GLU A 70 5.17 4.17 -1.17
C GLU A 70 5.04 4.78 -2.59
N LEU A 71 5.53 6.00 -2.78
CA LEU A 71 5.59 6.68 -4.09
C LEU A 71 6.62 6.05 -5.02
N TRP A 72 7.78 5.62 -4.51
CA TRP A 72 8.83 4.99 -5.30
C TRP A 72 8.33 3.71 -5.97
N LEU A 73 7.57 2.88 -5.24
CA LEU A 73 7.01 1.64 -5.78
C LEU A 73 6.10 1.85 -6.99
N GLN A 74 5.31 2.93 -6.99
CA GLN A 74 4.35 3.27 -8.04
C GLN A 74 4.86 4.36 -9.00
N SER A 75 6.15 4.69 -8.94
CA SER A 75 6.79 5.69 -9.82
C SER A 75 6.88 5.26 -11.29
N VAL A 76 6.64 3.98 -11.56
CA VAL A 76 6.52 3.41 -12.91
C VAL A 76 5.18 2.68 -13.04
N SER A 77 4.65 2.60 -14.26
CA SER A 77 3.40 1.90 -14.51
C SER A 77 3.49 0.41 -14.15
N GLY A 78 2.43 -0.11 -13.53
CA GLY A 78 2.31 -1.51 -13.14
C GLY A 78 0.87 -1.86 -12.77
N ARG A 79 0.61 -3.14 -12.54
CA ARG A 79 -0.65 -3.63 -11.97
C ARG A 79 -0.54 -3.67 -10.45
N PHE A 80 -1.37 -2.87 -9.78
CA PHE A 80 -1.33 -2.67 -8.34
C PHE A 80 -2.63 -3.19 -7.71
N GLU A 81 -2.52 -4.16 -6.81
CA GLU A 81 -3.67 -4.75 -6.13
C GLU A 81 -3.78 -4.29 -4.68
N CYS A 82 -5.02 -4.21 -4.19
CA CYS A 82 -5.31 -3.93 -2.79
C CYS A 82 -5.75 -5.21 -2.09
N CYS A 83 -4.98 -5.66 -1.11
CA CYS A 83 -5.32 -6.83 -0.31
C CYS A 83 -6.16 -6.52 0.94
N TYR A 84 -6.53 -5.24 1.10
CA TYR A 84 -7.52 -4.83 2.07
C TYR A 84 -8.89 -5.00 1.43
N GLU A 85 -9.65 -5.95 1.95
CA GLU A 85 -11.01 -6.22 1.51
C GLU A 85 -11.87 -4.99 1.84
N ASN A 86 -12.54 -4.43 0.83
CA ASN A 86 -13.46 -3.31 1.00
C ASN A 86 -14.45 -3.63 2.12
N GLN A 87 -14.29 -2.99 3.27
CA GLN A 87 -15.44 -2.54 4.06
C GLN A 87 -15.79 -1.17 3.48
N PRO A 88 -16.73 -1.07 2.52
CA PRO A 88 -17.14 0.23 1.95
C PRO A 88 -17.61 1.25 3.01
N ASP A 89 -17.84 0.78 4.24
CA ASP A 89 -18.31 1.55 5.38
C ASP A 89 -17.20 2.37 6.05
N LEU A 90 -15.91 2.00 5.92
CA LEU A 90 -14.83 2.69 6.64
C LEU A 90 -14.35 3.96 5.93
N ASP A 91 -14.20 3.93 4.61
CA ASP A 91 -13.82 5.13 3.84
C ASP A 91 -14.95 6.18 3.88
N THR A 92 -16.21 5.72 3.83
CA THR A 92 -17.37 6.60 4.03
C THR A 92 -17.45 7.12 5.46
N ALA A 93 -17.25 6.27 6.48
CA ALA A 93 -17.27 6.69 7.89
C ALA A 93 -16.15 7.67 8.28
N PHE A 94 -14.94 7.53 7.69
CA PHE A 94 -13.82 8.43 7.92
C PHE A 94 -14.07 9.81 7.29
N LEU A 95 -14.67 9.84 6.10
CA LEU A 95 -15.04 11.08 5.40
C LEU A 95 -16.28 11.76 6.00
N THR A 96 -17.15 11.03 6.70
CA THR A 96 -18.42 11.55 7.26
C THR A 96 -18.43 11.68 8.80
N GLY A 97 -17.36 11.27 9.50
CA GLY A 97 -17.24 11.39 10.95
C GLY A 97 -18.10 10.42 11.77
N GLN A 98 -18.65 9.36 11.15
CA GLN A 98 -19.54 8.40 11.80
C GLN A 98 -18.87 7.03 11.96
N TYR A 99 -17.87 6.94 12.84
CA TYR A 99 -17.23 5.65 13.14
C TYR A 99 -18.11 4.81 14.08
N ARG A 100 -18.56 3.63 13.63
CA ARG A 100 -18.95 2.52 14.50
C ARG A 100 -18.10 1.29 14.17
N GLN A 101 -17.47 0.69 15.18
CA GLN A 101 -16.68 -0.53 15.00
C GLN A 101 -17.57 -1.67 14.49
N PRO A 102 -17.14 -2.45 13.48
CA PRO A 102 -17.81 -3.69 13.14
C PRO A 102 -17.54 -4.72 14.23
N ALA A 103 -18.59 -5.44 14.64
CA ALA A 103 -18.49 -6.53 15.60
C ALA A 103 -17.65 -7.69 15.01
N LEU A 104 -16.67 -8.16 15.78
CA LEU A 104 -15.90 -9.37 15.50
C LEU A 104 -16.86 -10.55 15.31
N LYS A 105 -16.84 -11.19 14.14
CA LYS A 105 -17.49 -12.50 13.97
C LYS A 105 -16.67 -13.54 14.73
N SER A 106 -17.26 -14.05 15.82
CA SER A 106 -16.77 -15.20 16.55
C SER A 106 -16.88 -16.45 15.66
N SER A 107 -15.76 -17.13 15.46
CA SER A 107 -15.70 -18.55 15.07
C SER A 107 -16.28 -19.44 16.15
#